data_AF-A0A444B4D2-F1
#
_entry.id   AF-A0A444B4D2-F1
#
_cell.length_a   1.000
_cell.length_b   1.000
_cell.length_c   1.000
_cell.angle_alpha   90.00
_cell.angle_beta   90.00
_cell.angle_gamma   90.00
#
_symmetry.space_group_name_H-M   'P 1'
#
loop_
_entity.id
_entity.type
_entity.pdbx_description
1 polymer ?
#
loop_
_entity_poly.entity_id
_entity_poly.type
_entity_poly.pdbx_seq_one_letter_code
_entity_poly.pdbx_strand_id
1 'polypeptide(L)'
;MDMAPAGIALAQGGQDRDGLEMDVLHLPLGPVLPFWPAGLVLCCSLQGDVVVDAAASVVDGAGQAAGSKEPQAPPVPASAVRCDGVMALLALAGADDAAARARRARDALVRGDQGAARDVVERLHRTVRRSWLLRWSLRGVLVLDPSDLARHGLPEGCRGDAHDRLSSMVEGLRSEVCGGAVPAAVESGAVPWERMPHLVTGLELATVRLAVASLNLEPFSTVQETGHA
;
A
#
# COMPACT_ATOMS: atom_id res chain seq x y z
N MET A 1 16.23 16.09 35.83
CA MET A 1 17.66 15.71 35.80
C MET A 1 17.84 14.94 34.51
N ASP A 2 18.48 15.54 33.52
CA ASP A 2 18.73 14.89 32.23
C ASP A 2 19.82 13.84 32.42
N MET A 3 19.39 12.59 32.53
CA MET A 3 20.27 11.44 32.60
C MET A 3 20.60 10.99 31.17
N ALA A 4 21.76 11.41 30.68
CA ALA A 4 22.35 10.92 29.43
C ALA A 4 23.62 10.13 29.75
N PRO A 5 23.52 8.83 30.15
CA PRO A 5 24.71 8.02 30.36
C PRO A 5 25.50 7.93 29.04
N ALA A 6 26.79 8.26 29.12
CA ALA A 6 27.71 8.38 27.97
C ALA A 6 27.32 9.41 26.89
N GLY A 7 26.46 10.40 27.21
CA GLY A 7 26.10 11.48 26.30
C GLY A 7 25.15 11.06 25.17
N ILE A 8 24.62 9.84 25.21
CA ILE A 8 23.58 9.37 24.32
C ILE A 8 22.25 9.68 24.99
N ALA A 9 21.40 10.46 24.30
CA ALA A 9 20.06 10.75 24.78
C ALA A 9 19.27 9.44 24.92
N LEU A 10 18.71 9.20 26.10
CA LEU A 10 17.77 8.11 26.31
C LEU A 10 16.51 8.33 25.46
N ALA A 11 15.84 7.25 25.08
CA ALA A 11 14.52 7.34 24.46
C ALA A 11 13.59 8.14 25.38
N GLN A 12 12.85 9.10 24.82
CA GLN A 12 11.89 9.90 25.59
C GLN A 12 10.60 9.09 25.75
N GLY A 13 10.05 9.08 26.97
CA GLY A 13 8.80 8.39 27.28
C GLY A 13 7.58 9.12 26.72
N GLY A 14 6.52 8.37 26.41
CA GLY A 14 5.17 8.90 26.17
C GLY A 14 4.20 8.40 27.24
N GLN A 15 3.13 9.16 27.51
CA GLN A 15 2.11 8.78 28.50
C GLN A 15 1.34 7.52 28.05
N ASP A 16 1.36 6.47 28.88
CA ASP A 16 0.59 5.24 28.69
C ASP A 16 -0.75 5.27 29.47
N ARG A 17 -1.67 4.36 29.14
CA ARG A 17 -3.02 4.21 29.71
C ARG A 17 -3.04 3.85 31.20
N ASP A 18 -1.96 3.28 31.72
CA ASP A 18 -1.80 2.87 33.11
C ASP A 18 -1.03 3.88 33.98
N GLY A 19 -0.55 4.99 33.39
CA GLY A 19 0.22 6.02 34.07
C GLY A 19 1.72 5.74 34.17
N LEU A 20 2.24 4.73 33.47
CA LEU A 20 3.68 4.49 33.31
C LEU A 20 4.22 5.16 32.04
N GLU A 21 5.46 5.64 32.08
CA GLU A 21 6.15 6.16 30.89
C GLU A 21 6.75 4.97 30.12
N MET A 22 6.28 4.71 28.91
CA MET A 22 6.84 3.67 28.04
C MET A 22 7.79 4.30 27.01
N ASP A 23 8.91 3.63 26.76
CA ASP A 23 9.91 4.05 25.77
C ASP A 23 9.27 4.19 24.38
N VAL A 24 9.47 5.35 23.75
CA VAL A 24 9.03 5.59 22.38
C VAL A 24 10.15 5.22 21.42
N LEU A 25 9.86 4.33 20.47
CA LEU A 25 10.76 3.96 19.38
C LEU A 25 10.33 4.66 18.08
N HIS A 26 11.21 5.50 17.52
CA HIS A 26 10.99 6.06 16.19
C HIS A 26 11.54 5.11 15.11
N LEU A 27 10.67 4.66 14.22
CA LEU A 27 10.99 3.70 13.16
C LEU A 27 10.55 4.23 11.78
N PRO A 28 11.49 4.58 10.89
CA PRO A 28 11.16 4.88 9.50
C PRO A 28 10.91 3.60 8.70
N LEU A 29 9.80 3.55 7.96
CA LEU A 29 9.46 2.51 6.99
C LEU A 29 9.53 3.08 5.57
N GLY A 30 10.25 2.38 4.67
CA GLY A 30 10.45 2.78 3.28
C GLY A 30 11.82 3.44 3.04
N PRO A 31 12.07 4.04 1.86
CA PRO A 31 11.31 3.91 0.62
C PRO A 31 11.68 2.65 -0.19
N VAL A 32 12.70 1.91 0.25
CA VAL A 32 13.27 0.74 -0.44
C VAL A 32 12.87 -0.60 0.18
N LEU A 33 11.91 -0.58 1.12
CA LEU A 33 11.41 -1.80 1.73
C LEU A 33 10.79 -2.73 0.66
N PRO A 34 11.03 -4.04 0.69
CA PRO A 34 10.40 -4.97 -0.24
C PRO A 34 8.87 -4.86 -0.18
N PHE A 35 8.21 -4.84 -1.33
CA PHE A 35 6.74 -4.74 -1.45
C PHE A 35 6.14 -3.49 -0.79
N TRP A 36 6.93 -2.42 -0.69
CA TRP A 36 6.51 -1.11 -0.21
C TRP A 36 6.28 -0.16 -1.40
N PRO A 37 5.33 0.80 -1.30
CA PRO A 37 5.16 1.83 -2.31
C PRO A 37 6.47 2.62 -2.51
N ALA A 38 7.01 2.57 -3.72
CA ALA A 38 8.30 3.18 -4.02
C ALA A 38 8.27 4.69 -3.76
N GLY A 39 9.22 5.21 -2.97
CA GLY A 39 9.30 6.64 -2.64
C GLY A 39 8.55 7.05 -1.37
N LEU A 40 7.62 6.24 -0.85
CA LEU A 40 6.95 6.54 0.42
C LEU A 40 7.88 6.30 1.60
N VAL A 41 7.98 7.26 2.52
CA VAL A 41 8.60 7.11 3.83
C VAL A 41 7.54 7.37 4.89
N LEU A 42 7.34 6.41 5.79
CA LEU A 42 6.44 6.51 6.92
C LEU A 42 7.27 6.43 8.22
N CYS A 43 7.42 7.57 8.90
CA CYS A 43 8.08 7.67 10.18
C CYS A 43 7.08 7.38 11.30
N CYS A 44 7.15 6.19 11.90
CA CYS A 44 6.27 5.79 12.99
C CYS A 44 6.93 6.07 14.35
N SER A 45 6.15 6.54 15.31
CA SER A 45 6.47 6.51 16.74
C SER A 45 5.75 5.31 17.35
N LEU A 46 6.50 4.39 17.93
CA LEU A 46 6.00 3.14 18.47
C LEU A 46 6.07 3.14 19.99
N GLN A 47 5.05 2.56 20.60
CA GLN A 47 4.99 2.22 22.02
C GLN A 47 4.75 0.71 22.10
N GLY A 48 5.80 -0.03 22.47
CA GLY A 48 5.83 -1.47 22.25
C GLY A 48 5.80 -1.80 20.75
N ASP A 49 4.78 -2.51 20.30
CA ASP A 49 4.52 -2.81 18.89
C ASP A 49 3.44 -1.92 18.27
N VAL A 50 2.78 -1.05 19.04
CA VAL A 50 1.69 -0.20 18.55
C VAL A 50 2.23 1.13 18.03
N VAL A 51 1.77 1.53 16.85
CA VAL A 51 2.01 2.87 16.30
C VAL A 51 1.13 3.88 17.04
N VAL A 52 1.74 4.82 17.75
CA VAL A 52 1.01 5.87 18.50
C VAL A 52 0.99 7.20 17.78
N ASP A 53 1.96 7.43 16.89
CA ASP A 53 2.00 8.58 16.00
C ASP A 53 2.72 8.20 14.70
N ALA A 54 2.45 8.93 13.64
CA ALA A 54 3.10 8.71 12.36
C ALA A 54 3.19 10.01 11.55
N ALA A 55 4.23 10.10 10.72
CA ALA A 55 4.37 11.13 9.70
C ALA A 55 4.74 10.47 8.37
N ALA A 56 4.13 10.92 7.27
CA ALA A 56 4.43 10.43 5.94
C ALA A 56 5.14 11.50 5.12
N SER A 57 6.06 11.08 4.27
CA SER A 57 6.70 11.91 3.26
C SER A 57 6.99 11.07 2.02
N VAL A 58 7.16 11.73 0.89
CA VAL A 58 7.57 11.07 -0.35
C VAL A 58 8.97 11.60 -0.69
N VAL A 59 9.87 10.71 -1.09
CA VAL A 59 11.19 11.11 -1.56
C VAL A 59 11.03 11.85 -2.89
N ASP A 60 11.18 13.17 -2.85
CA ASP A 60 11.21 14.01 -4.03
C ASP A 60 12.36 13.59 -4.95
N GLY A 61 12.05 13.32 -6.23
CA GLY A 61 13.04 13.15 -7.29
C GLY A 61 13.77 14.46 -7.67
N ALA A 62 13.60 15.54 -6.91
CA ALA A 62 14.04 16.91 -7.21
C ALA A 62 15.57 17.13 -7.26
N GLY A 63 16.37 16.07 -7.18
CA GLY A 63 17.83 16.13 -7.29
C GLY A 63 18.40 15.93 -8.70
N GLN A 64 17.58 15.62 -9.71
CA GLN A 64 18.05 15.41 -11.10
C GLN A 64 17.41 16.38 -12.09
N ALA A 65 17.58 17.69 -11.86
CA ALA A 65 17.41 18.68 -12.92
C ALA A 65 18.75 18.88 -13.65
N ALA A 66 18.90 18.25 -14.81
CA ALA A 66 19.51 18.79 -16.04
C ALA A 66 20.12 17.67 -16.91
N GLY A 67 19.40 17.28 -17.98
CA GLY A 67 20.06 16.90 -19.23
C GLY A 67 19.83 15.50 -19.80
N SER A 68 19.21 14.55 -19.10
CA SER A 68 18.94 13.24 -19.70
C SER A 68 17.56 13.21 -20.36
N LYS A 69 17.57 13.34 -21.69
CA LYS A 69 16.43 13.01 -22.57
C LYS A 69 16.27 11.48 -22.57
N GLU A 70 15.75 10.93 -21.47
CA GLU A 70 15.50 9.50 -21.36
C GLU A 70 14.36 9.11 -22.31
N PRO A 71 14.44 7.94 -22.98
CA PRO A 71 13.36 7.48 -23.85
C PRO A 71 12.06 7.37 -23.05
N GLN A 72 11.00 8.07 -23.47
CA GLN A 72 9.66 7.90 -22.92
C GLN A 72 9.25 6.43 -23.11
N ALA A 73 9.27 5.66 -22.03
CA ALA A 73 8.68 4.33 -22.01
C ALA A 73 7.18 4.44 -22.30
N PRO A 74 6.58 3.50 -23.05
CA PRO A 74 5.13 3.52 -23.26
C PRO A 74 4.40 3.48 -21.91
N PRO A 75 3.25 4.17 -21.78
CA PRO A 75 2.50 4.21 -20.54
C PRO A 75 2.12 2.79 -20.12
N VAL A 76 2.52 2.41 -18.90
CA VAL A 76 2.19 1.11 -18.31
C VAL A 76 0.66 1.06 -18.09
N PRO A 77 -0.04 -0.01 -18.52
CA PRO A 77 -1.47 -0.13 -18.28
C PRO A 77 -1.82 -0.02 -16.79
N ALA A 78 -2.88 0.72 -16.43
CA ALA A 78 -3.32 0.85 -15.04
C ALA A 78 -3.59 -0.52 -14.37
N SER A 79 -4.07 -1.49 -15.15
CA SER A 79 -4.24 -2.88 -14.72
C SER A 79 -2.92 -3.55 -14.33
N ALA A 80 -1.81 -3.25 -15.01
CA ALA A 80 -0.49 -3.75 -14.64
C ALA A 80 -0.01 -3.14 -13.31
N VAL A 81 -0.24 -1.85 -13.08
CA VAL A 81 0.06 -1.19 -11.79
C VAL A 81 -0.77 -1.81 -10.66
N ARG A 82 -2.05 -2.08 -10.88
CA ARG A 82 -2.89 -2.77 -9.89
C ARG A 82 -2.45 -4.22 -9.64
N CYS A 83 -1.92 -4.91 -10.65
CA CYS A 83 -1.27 -6.21 -10.44
C CYS A 83 -0.04 -6.11 -9.49
N ASP A 84 0.72 -5.01 -9.54
CA ASP A 84 1.86 -4.80 -8.64
C ASP A 84 1.40 -4.63 -7.18
N GLY A 85 0.29 -3.91 -6.94
CA GLY A 85 -0.33 -3.80 -5.60
C GLY A 85 -0.86 -5.13 -5.07
N VAL A 86 -1.57 -5.90 -5.92
CA VAL A 86 -2.03 -7.25 -5.57
C VAL A 86 -0.86 -8.19 -5.28
N MET A 87 0.21 -8.13 -6.08
CA MET A 87 1.43 -8.91 -5.85
C MET A 87 2.06 -8.55 -4.50
N ALA A 88 2.17 -7.26 -4.18
CA ALA A 88 2.78 -6.78 -2.94
C ALA A 88 2.05 -7.31 -1.71
N LEU A 89 0.71 -7.15 -1.66
CA LEU A 89 -0.09 -7.64 -0.54
C LEU A 89 -0.01 -9.17 -0.38
N LEU A 90 -0.09 -9.92 -1.49
CA LEU A 90 0.00 -11.38 -1.46
C LEU A 90 1.37 -11.86 -0.97
N ALA A 91 2.46 -11.21 -1.40
CA ALA A 91 3.81 -11.55 -0.95
C ALA A 91 3.99 -11.26 0.55
N LEU A 92 3.51 -10.11 1.04
CA LEU A 92 3.54 -9.78 2.47
C LEU A 92 2.70 -10.73 3.32
N ALA A 93 1.60 -11.26 2.76
CA ALA A 93 0.79 -12.28 3.40
C ALA A 93 1.38 -13.71 3.32
N GLY A 94 2.58 -13.88 2.74
CA GLY A 94 3.23 -15.18 2.57
C GLY A 94 2.60 -16.08 1.50
N ALA A 95 1.76 -15.52 0.62
CA ALA A 95 1.09 -16.24 -0.46
C ALA A 95 1.90 -16.17 -1.78
N ASP A 96 3.16 -16.59 -1.74
CA ASP A 96 4.14 -16.42 -2.83
C ASP A 96 3.66 -16.95 -4.19
N ASP A 97 3.01 -18.11 -4.19
CA ASP A 97 2.43 -18.70 -5.40
C ASP A 97 1.34 -17.84 -6.04
N ALA A 98 0.55 -17.13 -5.22
CA ALA A 98 -0.47 -16.20 -5.69
C ALA A 98 0.17 -14.88 -6.13
N ALA A 99 1.18 -14.39 -5.41
CA ALA A 99 1.98 -13.22 -5.82
C ALA A 99 2.66 -13.45 -7.18
N ALA A 100 3.22 -14.65 -7.41
CA ALA A 100 3.79 -15.04 -8.69
C ALA A 100 2.75 -15.08 -9.82
N ARG A 101 1.49 -15.43 -9.54
CA ARG A 101 0.38 -15.31 -10.51
C ARG A 101 0.08 -13.85 -10.83
N ALA A 102 0.02 -12.97 -9.83
CA ALA A 102 -0.18 -11.53 -10.05
C ALA A 102 0.94 -10.95 -10.93
N ARG A 103 2.20 -11.33 -10.68
CA ARG A 103 3.34 -10.95 -11.54
C ARG A 103 3.19 -11.45 -12.97
N ARG A 104 2.79 -12.71 -13.18
CA ARG A 104 2.56 -13.25 -14.53
C ARG A 104 1.44 -12.50 -15.27
N ALA A 105 0.38 -12.10 -14.56
CA ALA A 105 -0.69 -11.28 -15.14
C ALA A 105 -0.16 -9.90 -15.56
N ARG A 106 0.60 -9.22 -14.68
CA ARG A 106 1.28 -7.96 -14.99
C ARG A 106 2.15 -8.07 -16.24
N ASP A 107 3.01 -9.09 -16.30
CA ASP A 107 3.93 -9.26 -17.42
C ASP A 107 3.18 -9.58 -18.73
N ALA A 108 2.05 -10.29 -18.68
CA ALA A 108 1.20 -10.51 -19.86
C ALA A 108 0.55 -9.20 -20.34
N LEU A 109 0.05 -8.37 -19.42
CA LEU A 109 -0.52 -7.06 -19.71
C LEU A 109 0.50 -6.11 -20.34
N VAL A 110 1.72 -6.05 -19.79
CA VAL A 110 2.82 -5.24 -20.33
C VAL A 110 3.21 -5.68 -21.74
N ARG A 111 3.15 -6.99 -22.03
CA ARG A 111 3.40 -7.52 -23.40
C ARG A 111 2.20 -7.38 -24.33
N GLY A 112 1.05 -6.92 -23.86
CA GLY A 112 -0.19 -6.82 -24.64
C GLY A 112 -0.90 -8.15 -24.88
N ASP A 113 -0.51 -9.24 -24.19
CA ASP A 113 -1.17 -10.55 -24.30
C ASP A 113 -2.41 -10.62 -23.40
N GLN A 114 -3.53 -10.11 -23.94
CA GLN A 114 -4.80 -10.06 -23.23
C GLN A 114 -5.37 -11.46 -22.90
N GLY A 115 -5.12 -12.46 -23.76
CA GLY A 115 -5.58 -13.83 -23.55
C GLY A 115 -4.90 -14.47 -22.35
N ALA A 116 -3.56 -14.41 -22.31
CA ALA A 116 -2.79 -14.92 -21.17
C ALA A 116 -3.10 -14.13 -19.88
N ALA A 117 -3.25 -12.80 -19.97
CA ALA A 117 -3.63 -11.97 -18.84
C ALA A 117 -4.97 -12.43 -18.24
N ARG A 118 -5.98 -12.63 -19.09
CA ARG A 118 -7.32 -13.09 -18.66
C ARG A 118 -7.26 -14.42 -17.93
N ASP A 119 -6.58 -15.40 -18.50
CA ASP A 119 -6.47 -16.74 -17.92
C ASP A 119 -5.75 -16.74 -16.57
N VAL A 120 -4.69 -15.93 -16.43
CA VAL A 120 -3.95 -15.80 -15.17
C VAL A 120 -4.78 -15.08 -14.12
N VAL A 121 -5.47 -13.98 -14.47
CA VAL A 121 -6.32 -13.22 -13.56
C VAL A 121 -7.51 -14.05 -13.06
N GLU A 122 -8.16 -14.83 -13.93
CA GLU A 122 -9.27 -15.71 -13.51
C GLU A 122 -8.81 -16.79 -12.52
N ARG A 123 -7.61 -17.36 -12.74
CA ARG A 123 -7.00 -18.29 -11.78
C ARG A 123 -6.66 -17.61 -10.46
N LEU A 124 -6.09 -16.40 -10.51
CA LEU A 124 -5.78 -15.61 -9.31
C LEU A 124 -7.04 -15.30 -8.49
N HIS A 125 -8.09 -14.82 -9.14
CA HIS A 125 -9.40 -14.56 -8.53
C HIS A 125 -9.93 -15.80 -7.80
N ARG A 126 -9.89 -16.96 -8.46
CA ARG A 126 -10.33 -18.23 -7.86
C ARG A 126 -9.46 -18.64 -6.66
N THR A 127 -8.16 -18.44 -6.73
CA THR A 127 -7.22 -18.73 -5.62
C THR A 127 -7.53 -17.85 -4.42
N VAL A 128 -7.66 -16.53 -4.60
CA VAL A 128 -7.96 -15.58 -3.52
C VAL A 128 -9.31 -15.93 -2.88
N ARG A 129 -10.36 -16.08 -3.68
CA ARG A 129 -11.72 -16.37 -3.19
C ARG A 129 -11.84 -17.67 -2.40
N ARG A 130 -11.02 -18.68 -2.71
CA ARG A 130 -11.08 -20.01 -2.08
C ARG A 130 -10.09 -20.16 -0.92
N SER A 131 -9.18 -19.22 -0.72
CA SER A 131 -8.13 -19.35 0.30
C SER A 131 -8.62 -18.90 1.67
N TRP A 132 -8.96 -19.88 2.51
CA TRP A 132 -9.35 -19.60 3.88
C TRP A 132 -8.19 -19.05 4.73
N LEU A 133 -6.97 -19.55 4.50
CA LEU A 133 -5.76 -19.05 5.17
C LEU A 133 -5.54 -17.57 4.86
N LEU A 134 -5.65 -17.17 3.59
CA LEU A 134 -5.48 -15.78 3.17
C LEU A 134 -6.54 -14.87 3.81
N ARG A 135 -7.79 -15.34 3.85
CA ARG A 135 -8.89 -14.65 4.54
C ARG A 135 -8.58 -14.49 6.02
N TRP A 136 -8.05 -15.50 6.68
CA TRP A 136 -7.70 -15.43 8.10
C TRP A 136 -6.52 -14.51 8.38
N SER A 137 -5.45 -14.59 7.58
CA SER A 137 -4.24 -13.80 7.78
C SER A 137 -4.42 -12.30 7.55
N LEU A 138 -5.37 -11.91 6.70
CA LEU A 138 -5.67 -10.51 6.38
C LEU A 138 -6.87 -9.97 7.15
N ARG A 139 -7.55 -10.82 7.94
CA ARG A 139 -8.73 -10.44 8.69
C ARG A 139 -8.37 -9.40 9.74
N GLY A 140 -9.14 -8.34 9.81
CA GLY A 140 -8.94 -7.30 10.83
C GLY A 140 -7.78 -6.33 10.56
N VAL A 141 -7.02 -6.53 9.47
CA VAL A 141 -5.96 -5.59 9.07
C VAL A 141 -6.60 -4.34 8.49
N LEU A 142 -6.47 -3.21 9.20
CA LEU A 142 -7.03 -1.91 8.85
C LEU A 142 -8.52 -2.04 8.44
N VAL A 143 -9.37 -2.29 9.43
CA VAL A 143 -10.82 -2.33 9.23
C VAL A 143 -11.33 -0.90 9.08
N LEU A 144 -11.97 -0.61 7.95
CA LEU A 144 -12.55 0.70 7.68
C LEU A 144 -14.05 0.59 7.50
N ASP A 145 -14.79 1.33 8.34
CA ASP A 145 -16.24 1.46 8.24
C ASP A 145 -16.65 2.71 7.43
N PRO A 146 -17.92 2.85 7.01
CA PRO A 146 -18.36 4.01 6.23
C PRO A 146 -18.08 5.37 6.87
N SER A 147 -18.05 5.45 8.19
CA SER A 147 -17.72 6.66 8.96
C SER A 147 -16.24 6.99 8.84
N ASP A 148 -15.36 5.99 8.87
CA ASP A 148 -13.92 6.17 8.64
C ASP A 148 -13.64 6.65 7.22
N LEU A 149 -14.32 6.04 6.24
CA LEU A 149 -14.24 6.46 4.83
C LEU A 149 -14.64 7.94 4.69
N ALA A 150 -15.77 8.35 5.27
CA ALA A 150 -16.22 9.74 5.24
C ALA A 150 -15.25 10.69 5.98
N ARG A 151 -14.74 10.27 7.14
CA ARG A 151 -13.81 11.06 7.96
C ARG A 151 -12.49 11.34 7.23
N HIS A 152 -11.98 10.35 6.51
CA HIS A 152 -10.69 10.44 5.84
C HIS A 152 -10.79 10.73 4.34
N GLY A 153 -12.00 10.87 3.79
CA GLY A 153 -12.25 11.13 2.37
C GLY A 153 -11.80 9.97 1.48
N LEU A 154 -12.02 8.73 1.93
CA LEU A 154 -11.54 7.53 1.22
C LEU A 154 -12.60 6.99 0.24
N PRO A 155 -12.16 6.35 -0.86
CA PRO A 155 -13.04 5.65 -1.79
C PRO A 155 -13.80 4.49 -1.13
N GLU A 156 -15.02 4.18 -1.61
CA GLU A 156 -15.82 3.04 -1.11
C GLU A 156 -15.09 1.70 -1.24
N GLY A 157 -14.20 1.57 -2.23
CA GLY A 157 -13.34 0.39 -2.42
C GLY A 157 -12.38 0.11 -1.26
N CYS A 158 -12.18 1.04 -0.32
CA CYS A 158 -11.35 0.85 0.87
C CYS A 158 -12.08 0.15 2.04
N ARG A 159 -13.40 0.04 1.97
CA ARG A 159 -14.25 -0.50 3.04
C ARG A 159 -13.87 -1.94 3.40
N GLY A 160 -14.03 -2.27 4.69
CA GLY A 160 -13.74 -3.60 5.22
C GLY A 160 -12.28 -3.73 5.62
N ASP A 161 -11.79 -4.97 5.67
CA ASP A 161 -10.39 -5.26 5.98
C ASP A 161 -9.53 -5.47 4.73
N ALA A 162 -8.24 -5.78 4.93
CA ALA A 162 -7.31 -5.98 3.82
C ALA A 162 -7.71 -7.13 2.88
N HIS A 163 -8.44 -8.15 3.35
CA HIS A 163 -8.94 -9.22 2.49
C HIS A 163 -10.08 -8.73 1.59
N ASP A 164 -10.99 -7.93 2.13
CA ASP A 164 -12.10 -7.35 1.37
C ASP A 164 -11.54 -6.44 0.25
N ARG A 165 -10.56 -5.59 0.58
CA ARG A 165 -9.83 -4.77 -0.40
C ARG A 165 -9.10 -5.60 -1.45
N LEU A 166 -8.39 -6.65 -1.06
CA LEU A 166 -7.74 -7.58 -2.00
C LEU A 166 -8.74 -8.22 -2.97
N SER A 167 -9.87 -8.69 -2.44
CA SER A 167 -10.93 -9.31 -3.24
C SER A 167 -11.50 -8.30 -4.26
N SER A 168 -11.74 -7.07 -3.83
CA SER A 168 -12.19 -5.97 -4.70
C SER A 168 -11.17 -5.64 -5.79
N MET A 169 -9.88 -5.50 -5.44
CA MET A 169 -8.82 -5.23 -6.42
C MET A 169 -8.71 -6.31 -7.50
N VAL A 170 -8.79 -7.59 -7.11
CA VAL A 170 -8.72 -8.72 -8.04
C VAL A 170 -9.97 -8.83 -8.91
N GLU A 171 -11.15 -8.52 -8.35
CA GLU A 171 -12.39 -8.44 -9.14
C GLU A 171 -12.34 -7.28 -10.15
N GLY A 172 -11.82 -6.12 -9.74
CA GLY A 172 -11.59 -4.98 -10.63
C GLY A 172 -10.65 -5.31 -11.79
N LEU A 173 -9.52 -5.98 -11.50
CA LEU A 173 -8.62 -6.52 -12.52
C LEU A 173 -9.34 -7.47 -13.48
N ARG A 174 -10.17 -8.37 -12.95
CA ARG A 174 -10.90 -9.35 -13.76
C ARG A 174 -11.86 -8.67 -14.72
N SER A 175 -12.62 -7.68 -14.23
CA SER A 175 -13.57 -6.91 -15.04
C SER A 175 -12.87 -6.16 -16.17
N GLU A 176 -11.77 -5.45 -15.88
CA GLU A 176 -10.99 -4.73 -16.90
C GLU A 176 -10.42 -5.64 -17.97
N VAL A 177 -9.79 -6.75 -17.60
CA VAL A 177 -9.15 -7.66 -18.56
C VAL A 177 -10.20 -8.43 -19.39
N CYS A 178 -11.41 -8.62 -18.87
CA CYS A 178 -12.51 -9.22 -19.63
C CYS A 178 -13.26 -8.22 -20.52
N GLY A 179 -12.88 -6.93 -20.52
CA GLY A 179 -13.59 -5.88 -21.25
C GLY A 179 -14.98 -5.57 -20.67
N GLY A 180 -15.22 -5.94 -19.40
CA GLY A 180 -16.42 -5.54 -18.68
C GLY A 180 -16.36 -4.07 -18.29
N ALA A 181 -17.51 -3.43 -18.12
CA ALA A 181 -17.56 -2.13 -17.47
C ALA A 181 -16.94 -2.26 -16.07
N VAL A 182 -16.00 -1.37 -15.74
CA VAL A 182 -15.50 -1.24 -14.37
C VAL A 182 -16.73 -0.91 -13.51
N PRO A 183 -17.10 -1.74 -12.50
CA PRO A 183 -18.25 -1.43 -11.66
C PRO A 183 -18.06 -0.04 -11.03
N ALA A 184 -19.12 0.76 -10.86
CA ALA A 184 -19.02 2.09 -10.25
C ALA A 184 -18.44 2.07 -8.82
N ALA A 185 -18.57 0.95 -8.09
CA ALA A 185 -17.90 0.73 -6.80
C ALA A 185 -16.37 0.52 -6.91
N VAL A 186 -15.88 0.32 -8.13
CA VAL A 186 -14.48 0.22 -8.56
C VAL A 186 -14.12 1.45 -9.41
N GLU A 187 -14.85 2.57 -9.30
CA GLU A 187 -14.26 3.89 -9.53
C GLU A 187 -13.16 4.06 -8.47
N SER A 188 -12.01 3.45 -8.79
CA SER A 188 -10.84 3.36 -7.94
C SER A 188 -10.24 4.76 -7.84
N GLY A 189 -10.83 5.58 -6.98
CA GLY A 189 -10.08 6.64 -6.35
C GLY A 189 -8.86 5.98 -5.73
N ALA A 190 -7.70 6.51 -6.02
CA ALA A 190 -6.51 6.09 -5.33
C ALA A 190 -6.47 6.84 -3.98
N VAL A 191 -5.80 6.26 -3.00
CA VAL A 191 -5.73 6.84 -1.65
C VAL A 191 -4.54 7.80 -1.62
N PRO A 192 -4.76 9.09 -1.28
CA PRO A 192 -3.66 10.02 -1.11
C PRO A 192 -2.75 9.55 0.03
N TRP A 193 -1.44 9.55 -0.22
CA TRP A 193 -0.46 9.04 0.74
C TRP A 193 -0.40 9.88 2.02
N GLU A 194 -0.84 11.14 1.96
CA GLU A 194 -0.99 12.07 3.09
C GLU A 194 -1.99 11.56 4.13
N ARG A 195 -2.85 10.60 3.77
CA ARG A 195 -3.77 9.94 4.71
C ARG A 195 -3.11 8.83 5.52
N MET A 196 -1.95 8.32 5.10
CA MET A 196 -1.29 7.19 5.78
C MET A 196 -1.08 7.41 7.27
N PRO A 197 -0.58 8.57 7.75
CA PRO A 197 -0.39 8.80 9.18
C PRO A 197 -1.63 8.49 10.02
N HIS A 198 -2.79 8.98 9.59
CA HIS A 198 -4.04 8.79 10.32
C HIS A 198 -4.56 7.35 10.26
N LEU A 199 -4.24 6.61 9.20
CA LEU A 199 -4.72 5.24 9.01
C LEU A 199 -3.86 4.20 9.72
N VAL A 200 -2.58 4.50 9.98
CA VAL A 200 -1.66 3.55 10.64
C VAL A 200 -1.59 3.76 12.16
N THR A 201 -1.99 4.92 12.68
CA THR A 201 -2.05 5.15 14.12
C THR A 201 -3.04 4.19 14.78
N GLY A 202 -2.59 3.53 15.85
CA GLY A 202 -3.33 2.49 16.56
C GLY A 202 -3.12 1.08 16.01
N LEU A 203 -2.41 0.91 14.89
CA LEU A 203 -2.06 -0.40 14.35
C LEU A 203 -0.79 -0.97 15.00
N GLU A 204 -0.71 -2.29 15.07
CA GLU A 204 0.54 -2.98 15.38
C GLU A 204 1.51 -2.90 14.20
N LEU A 205 2.80 -2.75 14.47
CA LEU A 205 3.88 -2.64 13.48
C LEU A 205 3.84 -3.79 12.46
N ALA A 206 3.52 -5.01 12.89
CA ALA A 206 3.40 -6.18 12.03
C ALA A 206 2.31 -6.02 10.94
N THR A 207 1.28 -5.22 11.22
CA THR A 207 0.14 -5.01 10.31
C THR A 207 0.29 -3.79 9.41
N VAL A 208 1.17 -2.83 9.74
CA VAL A 208 1.34 -1.57 8.98
C VAL A 208 1.66 -1.83 7.50
N ARG A 209 2.59 -2.75 7.21
CA ARG A 209 2.96 -3.06 5.82
C ARG A 209 1.81 -3.69 5.04
N LEU A 210 1.02 -4.55 5.67
CA LEU A 210 -0.17 -5.15 5.07
C LEU A 210 -1.27 -4.11 4.85
N ALA A 211 -1.46 -3.21 5.81
CA ALA A 211 -2.41 -2.10 5.69
C ALA A 211 -2.06 -1.21 4.49
N VAL A 212 -0.82 -0.73 4.41
CA VAL A 212 -0.32 0.10 3.30
C VAL A 212 -0.45 -0.63 1.95
N ALA A 213 -0.03 -1.90 1.87
CA ALA A 213 -0.12 -2.67 0.62
C ALA A 213 -1.56 -3.01 0.21
N SER A 214 -2.51 -3.00 1.15
CA SER A 214 -3.93 -3.21 0.86
C SER A 214 -4.65 -1.99 0.33
N LEU A 215 -4.03 -0.82 0.44
CA LEU A 215 -4.56 0.44 -0.08
C LEU A 215 -4.01 0.67 -1.49
N ASN A 216 -4.90 1.05 -2.41
CA ASN A 216 -4.50 1.47 -3.74
C ASN A 216 -4.00 2.92 -3.68
N LEU A 217 -2.76 3.12 -3.23
CA LEU A 217 -2.20 4.47 -3.10
C LEU A 217 -2.08 5.17 -4.45
N GLU A 218 -2.25 6.50 -4.43
CA GLU A 218 -1.99 7.34 -5.59
C GLU A 218 -0.53 7.15 -6.04
N PRO A 219 -0.28 6.97 -7.35
CA PRO A 219 1.07 7.00 -7.88
C PRO A 219 1.73 8.31 -7.48
N PHE A 220 2.91 8.22 -6.88
CA PHE A 220 3.70 9.40 -6.57
C PHE A 220 4.05 10.10 -7.88
N SER A 221 3.82 11.41 -7.94
CA SER A 221 4.07 12.20 -9.15
C SER A 221 5.55 12.07 -9.53
N THR A 222 5.83 11.31 -10.60
CA THR A 222 7.07 11.46 -11.34
C THR A 222 6.88 12.66 -12.27
N VAL A 223 7.78 13.63 -12.15
CA VAL A 223 7.83 14.94 -12.84
C VAL A 223 6.84 15.09 -14.01
N GLN A 224 5.80 15.87 -13.78
CA GLN A 224 4.88 16.37 -14.81
C GLN A 224 5.63 17.45 -15.62
N GLU A 225 5.73 17.27 -16.95
CA GLU A 225 6.35 18.28 -17.83
C GLU A 225 5.65 19.63 -17.65
N THR A 226 6.39 20.64 -17.19
CA THR A 226 5.99 22.04 -17.38
C THR A 226 6.20 22.38 -18.85
N GLY A 227 5.11 22.40 -19.62
CA GLY A 227 5.12 22.94 -20.97
C GLY A 227 5.51 24.42 -20.92
N HIS A 228 6.65 24.76 -21.53
CA HIS A 228 6.97 26.15 -21.83
C HIS A 228 6.41 26.50 -23.22
N ALA A 229 5.58 27.56 -23.24
CA ALA A 229 5.06 28.21 -24.44
C ALA A 229 6.17 28.96 -25.20
#